data_AF-A0A6I1K945-F1
#
_entry.id   AF-A0A6I1K945-F1
#
_cell.length_a   1.000
_cell.length_b   1.000
_cell.length_c   1.000
_cell.angle_alpha   90.00
_cell.angle_beta   90.00
_cell.angle_gamma   90.00
#
_symmetry.space_group_name_H-M   'P 1'
#
loop_
_entity.id
_entity.type
_entity.pdbx_description
1 polymer ?
#
loop_
_entity_poly.entity_id
_entity_poly.type
_entity_poly.pdbx_seq_one_letter_code
_entity_poly.pdbx_strand_id
1 'polypeptide(L)'
;MKRPDKSGKVWLYVVGLLLGLPLCYVLSSGPMVVLTYRKVIPESVMETTYGPLVWLMRETGTREAVEAYVVVWLQLTNTPIP
;
A
#
# COMPACT_ATOMS: atom_id res chain seq x y z
N MET A 1 6.37 13.17 42.32
CA MET A 1 6.20 13.04 40.86
C MET A 1 5.75 11.61 40.52
N LYS A 2 4.49 11.41 40.12
CA LYS A 2 4.01 10.13 39.58
C LYS A 2 4.72 9.89 38.24
N ARG A 3 5.46 8.78 38.09
CA ARG A 3 6.02 8.39 36.80
C ARG A 3 4.84 8.21 35.83
N PRO A 4 4.85 8.81 34.62
CA PRO A 4 3.81 8.56 33.64
C PRO A 4 3.78 7.07 33.35
N ASP A 5 2.59 6.50 33.45
CA ASP A 5 2.35 5.06 33.32
C ASP A 5 2.81 4.59 31.94
N LYS A 6 3.87 3.77 31.89
CA LYS A 6 4.53 3.37 30.64
C LYS A 6 3.57 2.61 29.71
N SER A 7 2.56 1.94 30.28
CA SER A 7 1.57 1.16 29.52
C SER A 7 0.68 2.00 28.61
N GLY A 8 0.34 3.24 29.00
CA GLY A 8 -0.54 4.11 28.21
C GLY A 8 0.09 4.56 26.88
N LYS A 9 1.42 4.68 26.83
CA LYS A 9 2.13 5.09 25.61
C LYS A 9 2.35 3.91 24.65
N VAL A 10 2.59 2.70 25.16
CA VAL A 10 2.78 1.50 24.32
C VAL A 10 1.56 1.21 23.46
N TRP A 11 0.36 1.34 24.02
CA TRP A 11 -0.89 1.12 23.30
C TRP A 11 -1.04 2.02 22.06
N LEU A 12 -0.64 3.29 22.15
CA LEU A 12 -0.68 4.21 21.01
C LEU A 12 0.24 3.75 19.88
N TYR A 13 1.43 3.22 20.20
CA TYR A 13 2.32 2.66 19.18
C TYR A 13 1.74 1.39 18.55
N VAL A 14 1.10 0.52 19.34
CA VAL A 14 0.45 -0.69 18.84
C VAL A 14 -0.68 -0.34 17.87
N VAL A 15 -1.58 0.58 18.24
CA VAL A 15 -2.65 1.06 17.36
C VAL A 15 -2.07 1.73 16.12
N GLY A 16 -1.03 2.55 16.29
CA GLY A 16 -0.34 3.20 15.18
C GLY A 16 0.27 2.20 14.19
N LEU A 17 0.84 1.10 14.67
CA LEU A 17 1.39 0.03 13.82
C LEU A 17 0.28 -0.77 13.13
N LEU A 18 -0.80 -1.09 13.84
CA LEU A 18 -1.93 -1.85 13.28
C LEU A 18 -2.62 -1.12 12.13
N LEU A 19 -2.67 0.21 12.16
CA LEU A 19 -3.22 1.02 11.07
C LEU A 19 -2.15 1.40 10.04
N GLY A 20 -0.94 1.71 10.51
CA GLY A 20 0.16 2.18 9.69
C GLY A 20 0.72 1.10 8.76
N LEU A 21 0.89 -0.14 9.24
CA LEU A 21 1.47 -1.20 8.42
C LEU A 21 0.58 -1.57 7.22
N PRO A 22 -0.74 -1.79 7.35
CA PRO A 22 -1.61 -2.00 6.20
C PRO A 22 -1.62 -0.80 5.25
N LEU A 23 -1.63 0.43 5.79
CA LEU A 23 -1.59 1.63 4.96
C LEU A 23 -0.27 1.72 4.16
N CYS A 24 0.89 1.52 4.81
CA CYS A 24 2.19 1.48 4.14
C CYS A 24 2.24 0.39 3.07
N TYR A 25 1.66 -0.77 3.35
CA TYR A 25 1.53 -1.85 2.38
C TYR A 25 0.73 -1.39 1.16
N VAL A 26 -0.48 -0.84 1.32
CA VAL A 26 -1.28 -0.33 0.18
C VAL A 26 -0.53 0.78 -0.57
N LEU A 27 0.07 1.74 0.12
CA LEU A 27 0.79 2.85 -0.49
C LEU A 27 2.06 2.41 -1.23
N SER A 28 2.67 1.29 -0.86
CA SER A 28 3.81 0.75 -1.59
C SER A 28 3.45 0.15 -2.96
N SER A 29 2.15 -0.13 -3.21
CA SER A 29 1.69 -0.73 -4.48
C SER A 29 1.93 0.18 -5.69
N GLY A 30 1.79 1.50 -5.55
CA GLY A 30 1.97 2.46 -6.64
C GLY A 30 3.36 2.42 -7.27
N PRO A 31 4.44 2.62 -6.49
CA PRO A 31 5.81 2.45 -6.98
C PRO A 31 6.08 1.07 -7.57
N MET A 32 5.53 0.01 -6.98
CA MET A 32 5.72 -1.35 -7.49
C MET A 32 5.07 -1.55 -8.86
N VAL A 33 3.87 -1.02 -9.06
CA VAL A 33 3.22 -1.03 -10.39
C VAL A 33 4.07 -0.28 -11.41
N VAL A 34 4.64 0.88 -11.05
CA VAL A 34 5.56 1.60 -11.94
C VAL A 34 6.76 0.73 -12.36
N LEU A 35 7.38 0.02 -11.41
CA LEU A 35 8.50 -0.88 -11.70
C LEU A 35 8.09 -2.03 -12.63
N THR A 36 6.89 -2.59 -12.44
CA THR A 36 6.34 -3.63 -13.32
C THR A 36 6.13 -3.10 -14.74
N TYR A 37 5.49 -1.93 -14.89
CA TYR A 37 5.26 -1.31 -16.21
C TYR A 37 6.55 -1.00 -16.96
N ARG A 38 7.59 -0.60 -16.22
CA ARG A 38 8.94 -0.36 -16.78
C ARG A 38 9.71 -1.65 -17.06
N LYS A 39 9.11 -2.82 -16.84
CA LYS A 39 9.71 -4.15 -17.01
C LYS A 39 10.95 -4.36 -16.15
N VAL A 40 11.04 -3.65 -15.02
CA VAL A 40 12.13 -3.83 -14.03
C VAL A 40 11.85 -5.06 -13.17
N ILE A 41 10.59 -5.31 -12.85
CA ILE A 41 10.13 -6.50 -12.12
C ILE A 41 9.04 -7.24 -12.91
N PRO A 42 8.95 -8.57 -12.79
CA PRO A 42 7.88 -9.33 -13.43
C PRO A 42 6.53 -9.13 -12.73
N GLU A 43 5.45 -9.18 -13.50
CA GLU A 43 4.07 -9.02 -13.01
C GLU A 43 3.70 -10.07 -11.95
N SER A 44 4.20 -11.31 -12.08
CA SER A 44 3.98 -12.39 -11.10
C SER A 44 4.46 -12.04 -9.69
N VAL A 45 5.48 -11.18 -9.57
CA VAL A 45 5.96 -10.69 -8.27
C VAL A 45 4.93 -9.74 -7.65
N MET A 46 4.29 -8.90 -8.46
CA MET A 46 3.21 -8.02 -8.00
C MET A 46 2.03 -8.86 -7.53
N GLU A 47 1.56 -9.82 -8.33
CA GLU A 47 0.41 -10.66 -7.98
C GLU A 47 0.63 -11.45 -6.68
N THR A 48 1.85 -11.96 -6.48
CA THR A 48 2.19 -12.73 -5.27
C THR A 48 2.31 -11.81 -4.05
N THR A 49 3.00 -10.67 -4.19
CA THR A 49 3.30 -9.77 -3.07
C THR A 49 2.06 -8.97 -2.65
N TYR A 50 1.22 -8.57 -3.61
CA TYR A 50 0.03 -7.75 -3.41
C TYR A 50 -1.27 -8.54 -3.52
N GLY A 51 -1.23 -9.87 -3.52
CA GLY A 51 -2.39 -10.75 -3.60
C GLY A 51 -3.55 -10.35 -2.67
N PRO A 52 -3.32 -10.04 -1.38
CA PRO A 52 -4.37 -9.53 -0.49
C PRO A 52 -5.04 -8.23 -0.97
N LEU A 53 -4.29 -7.31 -1.58
CA LEU A 53 -4.85 -6.06 -2.13
C LEU A 53 -5.65 -6.36 -3.40
N VAL A 54 -5.14 -7.23 -4.27
CA VAL A 54 -5.85 -7.67 -5.48
C VAL A 54 -7.16 -8.37 -5.13
N TRP A 55 -7.16 -9.24 -4.11
CA TRP A 55 -8.37 -9.86 -3.58
C TRP A 55 -9.33 -8.80 -3.05
N LEU A 56 -8.86 -7.87 -2.21
CA LEU A 56 -9.69 -6.81 -1.65
C LEU A 56 -10.38 -5.98 -2.74
N MET A 57 -9.64 -5.58 -3.78
CA MET A 57 -10.18 -4.82 -4.92
C MET A 57 -11.29 -5.58 -5.65
N ARG A 58 -11.18 -6.90 -5.76
CA ARG A 58 -12.17 -7.75 -6.44
C ARG A 58 -13.45 -7.89 -5.62
N GLU A 59 -13.33 -7.99 -4.29
CA GLU A 59 -14.46 -8.34 -3.42
C GLU A 59 -15.17 -7.13 -2.79
N THR A 60 -14.53 -5.96 -2.68
CA THR A 60 -15.05 -4.83 -1.86
C THR A 60 -15.42 -3.57 -2.64
N GLY A 61 -15.35 -3.60 -3.97
CA GLY A 61 -15.66 -2.43 -4.81
C GLY A 61 -14.62 -1.30 -4.74
N THR A 62 -13.47 -1.53 -4.09
CA THR A 62 -12.38 -0.56 -3.94
C THR A 62 -11.48 -0.44 -5.18
N ARG A 63 -11.79 -1.19 -6.26
CA ARG A 63 -11.01 -1.22 -7.51
C ARG A 63 -10.76 0.17 -8.08
N GLU A 64 -11.80 0.98 -8.26
CA GLU A 64 -11.69 2.31 -8.89
C GLU A 64 -10.75 3.24 -8.12
N ALA A 65 -10.81 3.22 -6.79
CA ALA A 65 -9.96 4.03 -5.94
C ALA A 65 -8.48 3.62 -6.05
N VAL A 66 -8.19 2.33 -6.12
CA VAL A 66 -6.83 1.82 -6.29
C VAL A 66 -6.30 2.09 -7.70
N GLU A 67 -7.13 1.95 -8.73
CA GLU A 67 -6.77 2.30 -10.11
C GLU A 67 -6.44 3.79 -10.24
N ALA A 68 -7.29 4.67 -9.69
CA ALA A 68 -7.02 6.11 -9.65
C ALA A 68 -5.69 6.43 -8.95
N TYR A 69 -5.42 5.76 -7.82
CA TYR A 69 -4.16 5.89 -7.10
C TYR A 69 -2.93 5.47 -7.94
N VAL A 70 -3.03 4.35 -8.65
CA VAL A 70 -1.97 3.87 -9.55
C VAL A 70 -1.74 4.83 -10.72
N VAL A 71 -2.82 5.36 -11.31
CA VAL A 71 -2.73 6.35 -12.42
C VAL A 71 -1.93 7.58 -11.99
N VAL A 72 -2.16 8.09 -10.77
CA VAL A 72 -1.38 9.21 -10.22
C VAL A 72 0.12 8.88 -10.19
N TRP A 73 0.50 7.67 -9.77
CA TRP A 73 1.90 7.25 -9.77
C TRP A 73 2.52 7.15 -11.17
N LEU A 74 1.78 6.59 -12.13
CA LEU A 74 2.23 6.52 -13.51
C LEU A 74 2.48 7.92 -14.08
N GLN A 75 1.55 8.85 -13.84
CA GLN A 75 1.68 10.26 -14.25
C GLN A 75 2.87 10.95 -13.58
N LEU A 76 3.00 10.85 -12.25
CA LEU A 76 4.11 11.46 -11.50
C LEU A 76 5.49 10.97 -11.95
N THR A 77 5.55 9.72 -12.44
CA THR A 77 6.81 9.11 -12.88
C THR A 77 7.02 9.22 -14.39
N ASN A 78 6.11 9.84 -15.16
CA ASN A 78 6.13 9.84 -16.62
C ASN A 78 6.21 8.41 -17.21
N THR A 79 5.59 7.44 -16.54
CA THR A 79 5.51 6.07 -17.04
C THR A 79 4.31 5.96 -17.97
N PRO A 80 4.47 5.41 -19.20
CA PRO A 80 3.37 5.31 -20.16
C PRO A 80 2.21 4.50 -19.58
N ILE A 81 1.00 5.07 -19.69
CA ILE A 81 -0.24 4.37 -19.36
C ILE A 81 -0.65 3.61 -20.64
N PRO A 82 -0.88 2.29 -20.58
CA PRO A 82 -1.37 1.52 -21.72
C PRO A 82 -2.80 1.87 -22.11
#